data_AF-A0A8C6YAB6-F1
#
_entry.id   AF-A0A8C6YAB6-F1
#
_cell.length_a   1.000
_cell.length_b   1.000
_cell.length_c   1.000
_cell.angle_alpha   90.00
_cell.angle_beta   90.00
_cell.angle_gamma   90.00
#
_symmetry.space_group_name_H-M   'P 1'
#
loop_
_entity.id
_entity.type
_entity.pdbx_description
1 polymer ?
#
loop_
_entity_poly.entity_id
_entity_poly.type
_entity_poly.pdbx_seq_one_letter_code
_entity_poly.pdbx_strand_id
1 'polypeptide(L)'
;TKTQPRNRKLDLNAWFCSTLTLNLARQGKYTFSDGLEYKDNKWHYCDGYDRRFYTEICNGLKPAGISQLTDLDPPRHIPTGCYDCGDGFYNPNTRVVVD
;
A
#
# COMPACT_ATOMS: atom_id res chain seq x y z
N THR A 1 9.67 -28.32 -0.17
CA THR A 1 9.80 -27.45 -1.36
C THR A 1 9.23 -26.09 -1.02
N LYS A 2 10.08 -25.18 -0.54
CA LYS A 2 9.66 -23.82 -0.18
C LYS A 2 9.61 -23.02 -1.47
N THR A 3 8.41 -22.77 -1.97
CA THR A 3 8.18 -21.91 -3.13
C THR A 3 8.60 -20.51 -2.72
N GLN A 4 9.83 -20.11 -3.03
CA GLN A 4 10.12 -18.67 -3.10
C GLN A 4 9.08 -18.07 -4.06
N PRO A 5 8.45 -16.93 -3.72
CA PRO A 5 7.58 -16.26 -4.67
C PRO A 5 8.41 -16.03 -5.93
N ARG A 6 8.00 -16.70 -7.02
CA ARG A 6 8.65 -16.59 -8.33
C ARG A 6 8.82 -15.11 -8.61
N ASN A 7 10.03 -14.73 -9.06
CA ASN A 7 10.43 -13.42 -9.60
C ASN A 7 9.46 -12.90 -10.69
N ARG A 8 8.20 -12.64 -10.35
CA ARG A 8 7.32 -11.74 -11.07
C ARG A 8 7.44 -10.45 -10.29
N LYS A 9 8.45 -9.67 -10.66
CA LYS A 9 8.53 -8.23 -10.45
C LYS A 9 7.84 -7.82 -9.14
N LEU A 10 8.48 -8.12 -8.00
CA LEU A 10 8.06 -7.53 -6.73
C LEU A 10 8.00 -6.03 -7.00
N ASP A 11 6.81 -5.46 -6.94
CA ASP A 11 6.60 -4.03 -7.05
C ASP A 11 7.65 -3.34 -6.16
N LEU A 12 8.24 -2.26 -6.66
CA LEU A 12 9.45 -1.58 -6.17
C LEU A 12 9.45 -1.15 -4.68
N ASN A 13 8.44 -1.53 -3.90
CA ASN A 13 8.06 -0.96 -2.62
C ASN A 13 8.01 -1.98 -1.45
N ALA A 14 8.45 -3.23 -1.62
CA ALA A 14 8.50 -4.21 -0.52
C ALA A 14 9.94 -4.44 0.00
N TRP A 15 10.12 -4.35 1.32
CA TRP A 15 11.40 -4.56 2.00
C TRP A 15 11.40 -5.92 2.71
N PHE A 16 12.51 -6.65 2.61
CA PHE A 16 12.70 -7.93 3.30
C PHE A 16 13.42 -7.70 4.64
N CYS A 17 12.77 -8.06 5.75
CA CYS A 17 13.36 -8.05 7.07
C CYS A 17 13.67 -9.48 7.51
N SER A 18 14.92 -9.75 7.89
CA SER A 18 15.34 -11.06 8.41
C SER A 18 15.91 -10.92 9.82
N THR A 19 15.59 -11.87 10.68
CA THR A 19 16.22 -12.00 12.01
C THR A 19 17.39 -12.96 11.91
N LEU A 20 18.61 -12.46 12.16
CA LEU A 20 19.83 -13.26 12.16
C LEU A 20 20.11 -13.77 13.59
N THR A 21 19.67 -14.97 13.93
CA THR A 21 20.17 -15.68 15.12
C THR A 21 21.38 -16.53 14.73
N LEU A 22 22.44 -16.49 15.54
CA LEU A 22 23.72 -17.21 15.35
C LEU A 22 23.58 -18.46 14.46
N ASN A 23 24.03 -18.31 13.21
CA ASN A 23 24.23 -19.33 12.18
C ASN A 23 23.01 -19.97 11.48
N LEU A 24 21.78 -19.47 11.63
CA LEU A 24 20.64 -19.93 10.82
C LEU A 24 19.73 -18.76 10.43
N ALA A 25 19.93 -18.19 9.24
CA ALA A 25 18.97 -17.27 8.62
C ALA A 25 17.74 -18.08 8.16
N ARG A 26 16.81 -18.38 9.09
CA ARG A 26 15.73 -19.34 8.82
C ARG A 26 14.38 -18.70 8.49
N GLN A 27 14.15 -17.46 8.88
CA GLN A 27 12.84 -16.79 8.77
C GLN A 27 13.00 -15.28 8.53
N GLY A 28 12.25 -14.76 7.58
CA GLY A 28 12.16 -13.33 7.29
C GLY A 28 10.75 -12.99 6.83
N LYS A 29 10.38 -11.73 7.00
CA LYS A 29 9.07 -11.17 6.66
C LYS A 29 9.25 -10.17 5.53
N TYR A 30 8.30 -10.13 4.62
CA TYR A 30 8.22 -9.07 3.62
C TYR A 30 7.20 -8.04 4.10
N THR A 31 7.60 -6.78 4.14
CA THR A 31 6.74 -5.67 4.52
C THR A 31 6.70 -4.64 3.39
N PHE A 32 5.50 -4.26 2.97
CA PHE A 32 5.30 -3.21 1.96
C PHE A 32 5.62 -1.83 2.55
N SER A 33 5.80 -0.82 1.69
CA SER A 33 6.11 0.56 2.09
C SER A 33 5.03 1.21 2.96
N ASP A 34 3.80 0.71 2.87
CA ASP A 34 2.63 1.09 3.69
C ASP A 34 2.60 0.37 5.07
N GLY A 35 3.54 -0.53 5.33
CA GLY A 35 3.62 -1.31 6.57
C GLY A 35 2.89 -2.66 6.53
N LEU A 36 2.26 -3.03 5.42
CA LEU A 36 1.56 -4.31 5.31
C LEU A 36 2.54 -5.49 5.33
N GLU A 37 2.37 -6.44 6.26
CA GLU A 37 3.14 -7.68 6.27
C GLU A 37 2.53 -8.70 5.29
N TYR A 38 3.33 -9.18 4.35
CA TYR A 38 2.96 -10.24 3.41
C TYR A 38 2.62 -11.54 4.15
N LYS A 39 1.55 -12.22 3.70
CA LYS A 39 1.11 -13.51 4.24
C LYS A 39 1.06 -14.56 3.12
N ASP A 40 1.73 -15.69 3.30
CA ASP A 40 1.79 -16.76 2.27
C ASP A 40 0.42 -17.38 1.94
N ASN A 41 -0.53 -17.37 2.89
CA ASN A 41 -1.83 -17.99 2.73
C ASN A 41 -2.92 -16.92 2.54
N LYS A 42 -3.74 -17.07 1.49
CA LYS A 42 -4.89 -16.18 1.17
C LYS A 42 -4.47 -14.72 0.95
N TRP A 43 -3.33 -14.52 0.28
CA TRP A 43 -2.90 -13.19 -0.15
C TRP A 43 -3.69 -12.74 -1.35
N HIS A 44 -4.40 -11.62 -1.21
CA HIS A 44 -5.16 -11.01 -2.30
C HIS A 44 -4.70 -9.58 -2.60
N TYR A 45 -3.86 -8.97 -1.74
CA TYR A 45 -3.42 -7.60 -1.94
C TYR A 45 -2.54 -7.46 -3.18
N CYS A 46 -2.88 -6.50 -4.04
CA CYS A 46 -2.23 -6.25 -5.34
C CYS A 46 -2.21 -7.45 -6.29
N ASP A 47 -3.18 -8.38 -6.19
CA ASP A 47 -3.29 -9.52 -7.12
C ASP A 47 -3.98 -9.18 -8.45
N GLY A 48 -4.40 -7.92 -8.62
CA GLY A 48 -5.11 -7.39 -9.79
C GLY A 48 -6.64 -7.63 -9.75
N TYR A 49 -7.13 -8.49 -8.85
CA TYR A 49 -8.56 -8.72 -8.62
C TYR A 49 -9.06 -8.00 -7.36
N ASP A 50 -8.23 -7.90 -6.33
CA ASP A 50 -8.53 -7.15 -5.10
C ASP A 50 -8.10 -5.69 -5.24
N ARG A 51 -9.10 -4.81 -5.36
CA ARG A 51 -8.90 -3.36 -5.51
C ARG A 51 -8.97 -2.59 -4.19
N ARG A 52 -9.02 -3.28 -3.06
CA ARG A 52 -9.17 -2.65 -1.74
C ARG A 52 -7.90 -1.89 -1.35
N PHE A 53 -8.09 -0.76 -0.68
CA PHE A 53 -6.98 -0.03 -0.08
C PHE A 53 -6.35 -0.83 1.07
N TYR A 54 -5.10 -0.52 1.42
CA TYR A 54 -4.40 -1.14 2.55
C TYR A 54 -5.22 -1.00 3.85
N THR A 55 -5.70 0.21 4.11
CA THR A 55 -6.55 0.52 5.26
C THR A 55 -7.87 -0.27 5.25
N GLU A 56 -8.49 -0.51 4.09
CA GLU A 56 -9.69 -1.34 3.97
C GLU A 56 -9.41 -2.84 4.21
N ILE A 57 -8.19 -3.30 3.92
CA ILE A 57 -7.75 -4.67 4.24
C ILE A 57 -7.51 -4.82 5.74
N CYS A 58 -6.94 -3.80 6.38
CA CYS A 58 -6.65 -3.80 7.81
C CYS A 58 -7.90 -3.59 8.68
N ASN A 59 -8.78 -2.66 8.29
CA ASN A 59 -9.89 -2.19 9.10
C ASN A 59 -11.28 -2.66 8.59
N GLY A 60 -11.33 -3.24 7.39
CA GLY A 60 -12.58 -3.63 6.73
C GLY A 60 -13.18 -2.53 5.85
N LEU A 61 -14.18 -2.91 5.05
CA LEU A 61 -14.89 -2.00 4.17
C LEU A 61 -15.88 -1.12 4.95
N LYS A 62 -15.87 0.17 4.65
CA LYS A 62 -16.88 1.11 5.16
C LYS A 62 -18.24 0.90 4.48
N PRO A 63 -19.36 1.17 5.17
CA PRO A 63 -20.68 1.06 4.58
C PRO A 63 -20.89 2.07 3.44
N ALA A 64 -21.91 1.80 2.62
CA ALA A 64 -22.28 2.67 1.51
C ALA A 64 -22.59 4.11 1.99
N GLY A 65 -22.14 5.11 1.23
CA GLY A 65 -22.29 6.53 1.56
C GLY A 65 -21.14 7.13 2.38
N ILE A 66 -20.29 6.29 2.99
CA ILE A 66 -19.03 6.70 3.62
C ILE A 66 -17.86 5.83 3.15
N SER A 67 -17.96 5.29 1.94
CA SER A 67 -16.90 4.50 1.32
C SER A 67 -15.64 5.34 1.19
N GLN A 68 -14.51 4.69 1.42
CA GLN A 68 -13.21 5.33 1.41
C GLN A 68 -12.82 5.72 -0.02
N LEU A 69 -12.41 6.98 -0.22
CA LEU A 69 -12.05 7.51 -1.53
C LEU A 69 -10.56 7.39 -1.84
N THR A 70 -9.71 7.44 -0.81
CA THR A 70 -8.26 7.32 -0.88
C THR A 70 -7.79 6.43 0.27
N ASP A 71 -6.61 5.81 0.19
CA ASP A 71 -6.09 4.98 1.30
C ASP A 71 -5.90 5.76 2.62
N LEU A 72 -5.87 7.10 2.55
CA LEU A 72 -5.87 7.97 3.73
C LEU A 72 -7.30 8.25 4.19
N ASP A 73 -7.58 7.98 5.45
CA ASP A 73 -8.87 8.23 6.09
C ASP A 73 -8.68 8.97 7.44
N PRO A 74 -9.19 10.21 7.58
CA PRO A 74 -9.93 10.97 6.58
C PRO A 74 -9.06 11.38 5.39
N PRO A 75 -9.65 11.55 4.20
CA PRO A 75 -8.92 12.01 3.03
C PRO A 75 -8.33 13.41 3.26
N ARG A 76 -7.22 13.71 2.58
CA ARG A 76 -6.58 15.03 2.67
C ARG A 76 -7.54 16.12 2.19
N HIS A 77 -7.48 17.28 2.82
CA HIS A 77 -8.26 18.44 2.40
C HIS A 77 -7.68 19.01 1.10
N ILE A 78 -8.42 18.89 0.00
CA ILE A 78 -8.04 19.43 -1.30
C ILE A 78 -8.32 20.95 -1.31
N PRO A 79 -7.32 21.82 -1.53
CA PRO A 79 -7.55 23.25 -1.67
C PRO A 79 -8.51 23.57 -2.82
N THR A 80 -9.31 24.62 -2.67
CA THR A 80 -10.32 24.99 -3.66
C THR A 80 -9.70 25.25 -5.04
N GLY A 81 -10.25 24.58 -6.06
CA GLY A 81 -9.76 24.69 -7.44
C GLY A 81 -8.50 23.89 -7.74
N CYS A 82 -7.96 23.13 -6.78
CA CYS A 82 -6.84 22.22 -6.98
C CYS A 82 -7.30 20.77 -7.15
N TYR A 83 -6.40 19.93 -7.65
CA TYR A 83 -6.61 18.49 -7.83
C TYR A 83 -5.56 17.70 -7.02
N ASP A 84 -5.98 16.64 -6.34
CA ASP A 84 -5.07 15.73 -5.65
C ASP A 84 -4.31 14.85 -6.67
N CYS A 85 -2.97 14.89 -6.63
CA CYS A 85 -2.10 14.12 -7.51
C CYS A 85 -1.32 13.01 -6.78
N GLY A 86 -1.63 12.73 -5.51
CA GLY A 86 -0.84 11.82 -4.67
C GLY A 86 0.34 12.53 -4.01
N ASP A 87 1.22 13.14 -4.81
CA ASP A 87 2.44 13.81 -4.34
C ASP A 87 2.23 15.29 -3.93
N GLY A 88 0.99 15.76 -3.92
CA GLY A 88 0.60 17.13 -3.59
C GLY A 88 -0.67 17.54 -4.33
N PHE A 89 -1.00 18.83 -4.30
CA PHE A 89 -2.17 19.40 -4.96
C PHE A 89 -1.78 20.22 -6.18
N TYR A 90 -2.23 19.79 -7.35
CA TYR A 90 -2.05 20.53 -8.60
C TYR A 90 -3.02 21.70 -8.69
N ASN A 91 -2.49 22.91 -8.87
CA ASN A 91 -3.27 24.11 -9.15
C ASN A 91 -3.27 24.40 -10.66
N PRO A 92 -4.43 24.35 -11.34
CA PRO A 92 -4.51 24.57 -12.79
C PRO A 92 -4.20 26.01 -13.22
N ASN A 93 -4.35 26.98 -12.31
CA ASN A 93 -4.08 28.40 -12.60
C ASN A 93 -2.57 28.68 -12.63
N THR A 94 -1.82 28.12 -11.66
CA THR A 94 -0.36 28.29 -11.60
C THR A 94 0.38 27.19 -12.36
N ARG A 95 -0.28 26.08 -12.66
CA ARG A 95 0.26 24.84 -13.24
C ARG A 95 1.39 24.22 -12.40
N VAL A 96 1.28 24.36 -11.08
CA VAL A 96 2.27 23.86 -10.11
C VAL A 96 1.60 22.88 -9.15
N VAL A 97 2.34 21.85 -8.75
CA VAL A 97 1.98 20.94 -7.66
C VAL A 97 2.64 21.44 -6.38
N VAL A 98 1.87 21.55 -5.29
CA VAL A 98 2.35 22.00 -3.97
C VAL A 98 1.95 20.96 -2.92
N ASP A 99 2.87 20.63 -2.01
CA ASP A 99 2.68 19.73 -0.86
C ASP A 99 2.80 20.52 0.46
#